data_AF-A0A7J9XPY3-F1
#
_entry.id   AF-A0A7J9XPY3-F1
#
_cell.length_a   1.000
_cell.length_b   1.000
_cell.length_c   1.000
_cell.angle_alpha   90.00
_cell.angle_beta   90.00
_cell.angle_gamma   90.00
#
_symmetry.space_group_name_H-M   'P 1'
#
loop_
_entity.id
_entity.type
_entity.pdbx_description
1 polymer ?
#
loop_
_entity_poly.entity_id
_entity_poly.type
_entity_poly.pdbx_seq_one_letter_code
_entity_poly.pdbx_strand_id
1 'polypeptide(L)'
;MGSEYAHAALRGTIAAMSMTGMRTLAGESGLLGRAPPRMIADEGAPRLITAVPDHSRRAVIELLHWAYGAGGGVAYRTLPRSFRRRAASGPLFGLALWAGFRLGVAPVLGLHSERERTSSETVALVVDHLLYGLVLGEIRARPRS
;
A
#
# COMPACT_ATOMS: atom_id res chain seq x y z
N MET A 1 -10.55 21.54 9.55
CA MET A 1 -10.16 20.84 8.30
C MET A 1 -8.83 20.11 8.43
N GLY A 2 -7.75 20.73 8.94
CA GLY A 2 -6.42 20.09 9.02
C GLY A 2 -6.35 18.80 9.86
N SER A 3 -7.07 18.74 10.99
CA SER A 3 -7.05 17.57 11.88
C SER A 3 -7.63 16.29 11.25
N GLU A 4 -8.65 16.42 10.40
CA GLU A 4 -9.26 15.26 9.74
C GLU A 4 -8.34 14.65 8.67
N TYR A 5 -7.60 15.48 7.95
CA TYR A 5 -6.63 15.02 6.95
C TYR A 5 -5.36 14.47 7.60
N ALA A 6 -4.89 15.07 8.69
CA ALA A 6 -3.79 14.52 9.48
C ALA A 6 -4.14 13.13 10.05
N HIS A 7 -5.36 12.97 10.57
CA HIS A 7 -5.84 11.67 11.02
C HIS A 7 -5.96 10.66 9.88
N ALA A 8 -6.44 11.08 8.70
CA ALA A 8 -6.51 10.24 7.52
C ALA A 8 -5.12 9.80 7.03
N ALA A 9 -4.14 10.71 7.04
CA ALA A 9 -2.75 10.42 6.71
C ALA A 9 -2.14 9.42 7.70
N LEU A 10 -2.28 9.65 9.01
CA LEU A 10 -1.79 8.75 10.05
C LEU A 10 -2.37 7.33 9.89
N ARG A 11 -3.66 7.22 9.59
CA ARG A 11 -4.30 5.92 9.35
C ARG A 11 -3.77 5.23 8.09
N GLY A 12 -3.53 5.99 7.04
CA GLY A 12 -2.87 5.50 5.83
C GLY A 12 -1.47 4.97 6.11
N THR A 13 -0.70 5.66 6.97
CA THR A 13 0.60 5.20 7.45
C THR A 13 0.47 3.89 8.22
N ILE A 14 -0.42 3.81 9.22
CA ILE A 14 -0.64 2.60 10.02
C ILE A 14 -1.04 1.42 9.12
N ALA A 15 -1.95 1.66 8.17
CA ALA A 15 -2.38 0.64 7.23
C ALA A 15 -1.21 0.11 6.37
N ALA A 16 -0.32 0.99 5.90
CA ALA A 16 0.88 0.59 5.15
C ALA A 16 1.93 -0.12 6.02
N MET A 17 2.05 0.24 7.30
CA MET A 17 2.86 -0.50 8.26
C MET A 17 2.32 -1.91 8.47
N SER A 18 0.99 -2.07 8.58
CA SER A 18 0.35 -3.39 8.67
C SER A 18 0.63 -4.26 7.43
N MET A 19 0.58 -3.68 6.22
CA MET A 19 1.00 -4.39 5.00
C MET A 19 2.46 -4.81 5.05
N THR A 20 3.35 -3.95 5.57
CA THR A 20 4.78 -4.26 5.71
C THR A 20 4.99 -5.47 6.63
N GLY A 21 4.22 -5.54 7.73
CA GLY A 21 4.21 -6.70 8.63
C GLY A 21 3.73 -7.98 7.95
N MET A 22 2.55 -7.94 7.31
CA MET A 22 2.00 -9.09 6.58
C MET A 22 2.96 -9.61 5.50
N ARG A 23 3.60 -8.68 4.79
CA ARG A 23 4.55 -9.02 3.74
C ARG A 23 5.84 -9.63 4.26
N THR A 24 6.29 -9.22 5.45
CA THR A 24 7.43 -9.87 6.10
C THR A 24 7.09 -11.32 6.42
N LEU A 25 5.90 -11.58 6.97
CA LEU A 25 5.42 -12.94 7.22
C LEU A 25 5.24 -13.75 5.94
N ALA A 26 4.71 -13.14 4.87
CA ALA A 26 4.54 -13.79 3.57
C ALA A 26 5.89 -14.13 2.91
N GLY A 27 6.89 -13.26 3.07
CA GLY A 27 8.25 -13.51 2.61
C GLY A 27 8.93 -14.65 3.38
N GLU A 28 8.82 -14.65 4.71
CA GLU A 28 9.39 -15.69 5.58
C GLU A 28 8.74 -17.07 5.36
N SER A 29 7.47 -17.11 4.96
CA SER A 29 6.75 -18.33 4.60
C SER A 29 6.96 -18.79 3.16
N GLY A 30 7.74 -18.05 2.35
CA GLY A 30 7.97 -18.34 0.93
C GLY A 30 6.75 -18.06 0.03
N LEU A 31 5.68 -17.46 0.56
CA LEU A 31 4.49 -17.07 -0.20
C LEU A 31 4.72 -15.81 -1.06
N LEU A 32 5.77 -15.04 -0.75
CA LEU A 32 6.15 -13.86 -1.52
C LEU A 32 7.65 -13.84 -1.81
N GLY A 33 8.01 -13.76 -3.09
CA GLY A 33 9.37 -13.48 -3.53
C GLY A 33 9.69 -12.00 -3.39
N ARG A 34 9.76 -11.28 -4.52
CA ARG A 34 10.13 -9.85 -4.50
C ARG A 34 8.94 -8.95 -4.20
N ALA A 35 9.26 -8.01 -3.34
CA ALA A 35 8.41 -7.05 -2.70
C ALA A 35 8.11 -5.85 -3.65
N PRO A 36 6.84 -5.43 -3.96
CA PRO A 36 6.58 -4.40 -5.00
C PRO A 36 7.30 -3.05 -4.84
N PRO A 37 7.33 -2.39 -3.66
CA PRO A 37 8.19 -1.24 -3.39
C PRO A 37 9.66 -1.43 -3.77
N ARG A 38 10.22 -2.63 -3.59
CA ARG A 38 11.59 -2.93 -4.02
C ARG A 38 11.70 -3.05 -5.53
N MET A 39 10.73 -3.69 -6.18
CA MET A 39 10.67 -3.76 -7.65
C MET A 39 10.60 -2.36 -8.29
N ILE A 40 9.78 -1.47 -7.74
CA ILE A 40 9.73 -0.07 -8.21
C ILE A 40 11.11 0.59 -8.06
N ALA A 41 11.75 0.39 -6.91
CA ALA A 41 13.03 1.00 -6.61
C ALA A 41 14.16 0.45 -7.51
N ASP A 42 14.16 -0.84 -7.79
CA ASP A 42 15.23 -1.52 -8.54
C ASP A 42 15.02 -1.44 -10.06
N GLU A 43 13.78 -1.62 -10.53
CA GLU A 43 13.44 -1.72 -11.97
C GLU A 43 12.83 -0.41 -12.50
N GLY A 44 11.86 0.16 -11.78
CA GLY A 44 11.05 1.28 -12.28
C GLY A 44 11.68 2.67 -12.09
N ALA A 45 12.45 2.86 -11.02
CA ALA A 45 13.00 4.15 -10.64
C ALA A 45 14.37 4.03 -9.94
N PRO A 46 15.38 3.37 -10.55
CA PRO A 46 16.68 3.13 -9.92
C PRO A 46 17.37 4.43 -9.48
N ARG A 47 17.20 5.52 -10.24
CA ARG A 47 17.78 6.83 -9.91
C ARG A 47 17.29 7.42 -8.59
N LEU A 48 16.10 7.02 -8.09
CA LEU A 48 15.59 7.48 -6.79
C LEU A 48 16.37 6.86 -5.62
N ILE A 49 16.99 5.71 -5.83
CA ILE A 49 17.69 4.98 -4.77
C ILE A 49 19.20 4.89 -4.98
N THR A 50 19.74 5.25 -6.15
CA THR A 50 21.18 5.20 -6.42
C THR A 50 22.02 6.00 -5.44
N ALA A 51 21.50 7.11 -4.92
CA ALA A 51 22.18 7.96 -3.93
C ALA A 51 22.05 7.46 -2.48
N VAL A 52 21.21 6.44 -2.23
CA VAL A 52 20.95 5.91 -0.89
C VAL A 52 21.97 4.80 -0.58
N PRO A 53 22.67 4.83 0.56
CA PRO A 53 23.55 3.75 0.98
C PRO A 53 22.82 2.41 1.07
N ASP A 54 23.47 1.31 0.67
CA ASP A 54 22.83 -0.01 0.57
C ASP A 54 22.19 -0.48 1.89
N HIS A 55 22.84 -0.20 3.02
CA HIS A 55 22.32 -0.52 4.35
C HIS A 55 21.03 0.24 4.71
N SER A 56 20.78 1.40 4.09
CA SER A 56 19.60 2.23 4.32
C SER A 56 18.52 2.06 3.25
N ARG A 57 18.83 1.49 2.07
CA ARG A 57 17.90 1.38 0.93
C ARG A 57 16.56 0.76 1.35
N ARG A 58 16.60 -0.33 2.11
CA ARG A 58 15.38 -1.00 2.60
C ARG A 58 14.48 -0.04 3.39
N ALA A 59 15.07 0.65 4.37
CA ALA A 59 14.32 1.55 5.25
C ALA A 59 13.72 2.73 4.46
N VAL A 60 14.46 3.28 3.50
CA VAL A 60 13.97 4.35 2.62
C VAL A 60 12.81 3.88 1.75
N ILE A 61 12.91 2.70 1.15
CA ILE A 61 11.83 2.11 0.33
C ILE A 61 10.57 1.89 1.18
N GLU A 62 10.72 1.39 2.41
CA GLU A 62 9.61 1.19 3.35
C GLU A 62 9.00 2.53 3.77
N LEU A 63 9.82 3.55 4.05
CA LEU A 63 9.34 4.89 4.39
C LEU A 63 8.56 5.54 3.23
N LEU A 64 9.05 5.41 2.00
CA LEU A 64 8.35 5.88 0.80
C LEU A 64 7.01 5.15 0.63
N HIS A 65 6.98 3.85 0.90
CA HIS A 65 5.74 3.07 0.87
C HIS A 65 4.74 3.54 1.94
N TRP A 66 5.21 3.87 3.15
CA TRP A 66 4.35 4.41 4.20
C TRP A 66 3.84 5.82 3.89
N ALA A 67 4.68 6.66 3.27
CA ALA A 67 4.29 7.99 2.79
C ALA A 67 3.22 7.88 1.69
N TYR A 68 3.39 6.95 0.75
CA TYR A 68 2.37 6.62 -0.24
C TYR A 68 1.07 6.14 0.43
N GLY A 69 1.18 5.27 1.43
CA GLY A 69 0.06 4.84 2.26
C GLY A 69 -0.68 5.98 2.94
N ALA A 70 0.05 6.97 3.48
CA ALA A 70 -0.53 8.18 4.06
C ALA A 70 -1.34 8.98 3.03
N GLY A 71 -0.79 9.15 1.83
CA GLY A 71 -1.48 9.77 0.69
C GLY A 71 -2.76 9.03 0.30
N GLY A 72 -2.71 7.70 0.28
CA GLY A 72 -3.89 6.86 0.04
C GLY A 72 -4.99 7.06 1.11
N GLY A 73 -4.61 7.21 2.39
CA GLY A 73 -5.55 7.52 3.47
C GLY A 73 -6.24 8.87 3.28
N VAL A 74 -5.48 9.90 2.88
CA VAL A 74 -6.03 11.22 2.51
C VAL A 74 -6.98 11.11 1.32
N ALA A 75 -6.60 10.39 0.26
CA ALA A 75 -7.44 10.18 -0.92
C ALA A 75 -8.75 9.45 -0.57
N TYR A 76 -8.70 8.44 0.31
CA TYR A 76 -9.91 7.78 0.79
C TYR A 76 -10.85 8.74 1.53
N ARG A 77 -10.30 9.72 2.27
CA ARG A 77 -11.08 10.74 3.00
C ARG A 77 -11.76 11.77 2.09
N THR A 78 -11.31 11.94 0.84
CA THR A 78 -11.97 12.84 -0.13
C THR A 78 -13.16 12.19 -0.83
N LEU A 79 -13.29 10.85 -0.77
CA LEU A 79 -14.44 10.15 -1.36
C LEU A 79 -15.80 10.65 -0.81
N PRO A 80 -16.92 10.37 -1.51
CA PRO A 80 -18.23 10.70 -0.97
C PRO A 80 -18.52 9.98 0.35
N ARG A 81 -19.17 10.68 1.30
CA ARG A 81 -19.58 10.08 2.59
C ARG A 81 -20.47 8.86 2.40
N SER A 82 -21.33 8.86 1.38
CA SER A 82 -22.21 7.74 1.00
C SER A 82 -21.42 6.47 0.64
N PHE A 83 -20.28 6.61 -0.02
CA PHE A 83 -19.39 5.50 -0.35
C PHE A 83 -18.71 4.97 0.91
N ARG A 84 -18.03 5.85 1.67
CA ARG A 84 -17.29 5.44 2.87
C ARG A 84 -18.14 4.75 3.94
N ARG A 85 -19.45 5.02 4.01
CA ARG A 85 -20.35 4.43 5.03
C ARG A 85 -20.57 2.93 4.86
N ARG A 86 -20.25 2.36 3.70
CA ARG A 86 -20.36 0.92 3.44
C ARG A 86 -19.19 0.20 4.09
N ALA A 87 -19.43 -0.90 4.79
CA ALA A 87 -18.35 -1.68 5.43
C ALA A 87 -17.26 -2.10 4.43
N ALA A 88 -17.65 -2.50 3.22
CA ALA A 88 -16.73 -2.91 2.16
C ALA A 88 -15.98 -1.76 1.46
N SER A 89 -16.28 -0.48 1.76
CA SER A 89 -15.69 0.64 1.02
C SER A 89 -14.18 0.76 1.18
N GLY A 90 -13.67 0.47 2.36
CA GLY A 90 -12.24 0.41 2.64
C GLY A 90 -11.55 -0.70 1.84
N PRO A 91 -11.93 -1.98 2.03
CA PRO A 91 -11.40 -3.09 1.24
C PRO A 91 -11.48 -2.89 -0.28
N LEU A 92 -12.60 -2.39 -0.81
CA LEU A 92 -12.75 -2.08 -2.23
C LEU A 92 -11.78 -0.98 -2.69
N PHE A 93 -11.55 0.04 -1.87
CA PHE A 93 -10.56 1.08 -2.16
C PHE A 93 -9.14 0.51 -2.18
N GLY A 94 -8.79 -0.35 -1.22
CA GLY A 94 -7.51 -1.07 -1.22
C GLY A 94 -7.32 -1.92 -2.48
N LEU A 95 -8.34 -2.67 -2.88
CA LEU A 95 -8.34 -3.44 -4.12
C LEU A 95 -8.18 -2.55 -5.36
N ALA A 96 -8.83 -1.38 -5.39
CA ALA A 96 -8.67 -0.42 -6.46
C ALA A 96 -7.25 0.14 -6.54
N LEU A 97 -6.59 0.40 -5.41
CA LEU A 97 -5.17 0.79 -5.38
C LEU A 97 -4.26 -0.30 -5.92
N TRP A 98 -4.50 -1.56 -5.52
CA TRP A 98 -3.76 -2.71 -6.06
C TRP A 98 -3.94 -2.83 -7.58
N ALA A 99 -5.19 -2.78 -8.06
CA ALA A 99 -5.50 -2.86 -9.47
C ALA A 99 -4.89 -1.69 -10.25
N GLY A 100 -4.96 -0.48 -9.72
CA GLY A 100 -4.35 0.72 -10.31
C GLY A 100 -2.83 0.61 -10.39
N PHE A 101 -2.18 0.03 -9.38
CA PHE A 101 -0.75 -0.28 -9.46
C PHE A 101 -0.46 -1.29 -10.57
N ARG A 102 -1.17 -2.42 -10.59
CA ARG A 102 -0.92 -3.50 -11.55
C ARG A 102 -1.21 -3.10 -13.00
N LEU A 103 -2.29 -2.36 -13.24
CA LEU A 103 -2.76 -2.01 -14.58
C LEU A 103 -2.24 -0.66 -15.08
N GLY A 104 -1.86 0.24 -14.17
CA GLY A 104 -1.39 1.58 -14.52
C GLY A 104 0.11 1.75 -14.28
N VAL A 105 0.54 1.60 -13.03
CA VAL A 105 1.92 1.93 -12.62
C VAL A 105 2.93 0.89 -13.12
N ALA A 106 2.68 -0.39 -12.88
CA ALA A 106 3.58 -1.47 -13.26
C ALA A 106 3.93 -1.52 -14.76
N PRO A 107 2.98 -1.40 -15.71
CA PRO A 107 3.32 -1.38 -17.13
C PRO A 107 4.06 -0.09 -17.54
N VAL A 108 3.68 1.07 -16.98
CA VAL A 108 4.34 2.35 -17.28
C VAL A 108 5.78 2.36 -16.80
N LEU A 109 6.06 1.71 -15.66
CA LEU A 109 7.40 1.59 -15.09
C LEU A 109 8.19 0.39 -15.63
N GLY A 110 7.61 -0.42 -16.52
CA GLY A 110 8.31 -1.58 -17.09
C GLY A 110 8.69 -2.64 -16.06
N LEU A 111 7.87 -2.87 -15.03
CA LEU A 111 8.17 -3.83 -13.96
C LEU A 111 8.04 -5.27 -14.49
N HIS A 112 9.16 -5.84 -14.93
CA HIS A 112 9.22 -7.20 -15.50
C HIS A 112 8.89 -8.26 -14.45
N SER A 113 9.39 -8.08 -13.22
CA SER A 113 9.13 -9.03 -12.12
C SER A 113 7.65 -9.09 -11.71
N GLU A 114 6.83 -8.08 -12.07
CA GLU A 114 5.39 -8.11 -11.79
C GLU A 114 4.65 -9.07 -12.75
N ARG A 115 5.17 -9.25 -13.97
CA ARG A 115 4.57 -10.15 -14.98
C ARG A 115 4.81 -11.62 -14.69
N GLU A 116 5.91 -11.94 -13.99
CA GLU A 116 6.32 -13.30 -13.66
C GLU A 116 5.74 -13.80 -12.33
N ARG A 117 4.91 -12.99 -11.67
CA ARG A 117 4.32 -13.33 -10.37
C ARG A 117 3.43 -14.56 -10.45
N THR A 118 3.61 -15.43 -9.46
CA THR A 118 2.75 -16.58 -9.26
C THR A 118 1.36 -16.18 -8.74
N SER A 119 0.40 -17.10 -8.83
CA SER A 119 -0.95 -16.88 -8.32
C SER A 119 -0.97 -16.70 -6.80
N SER A 120 -0.13 -17.43 -6.05
CA SER A 120 -0.01 -17.29 -4.59
C SER A 120 0.50 -15.92 -4.19
N GLU A 121 1.55 -15.44 -4.87
CA GLU A 121 2.10 -14.10 -4.68
C GLU A 121 1.10 -13.00 -4.98
N THR A 122 0.28 -13.19 -6.03
CA THR A 122 -0.81 -12.29 -6.38
C THR A 122 -1.87 -12.24 -5.29
N VAL A 123 -2.29 -13.40 -4.78
CA VAL A 123 -3.28 -13.51 -3.69
C VAL A 123 -2.75 -12.82 -2.43
N ALA A 124 -1.49 -13.06 -2.06
CA ALA A 124 -0.87 -12.41 -0.90
C ALA A 124 -0.91 -10.87 -1.02
N LEU A 125 -0.59 -10.31 -2.19
CA LEU A 125 -0.68 -8.88 -2.41
C LEU A 125 -2.12 -8.34 -2.37
N VAL A 126 -3.08 -9.08 -2.92
CA VAL A 126 -4.49 -8.69 -2.85
C VAL A 126 -4.95 -8.66 -1.40
N VAL A 127 -4.60 -9.68 -0.61
CA VAL A 127 -4.91 -9.75 0.83
C VAL A 127 -4.30 -8.57 1.58
N ASP A 128 -3.04 -8.22 1.32
CA ASP A 128 -2.39 -7.04 1.91
C ASP A 128 -3.17 -5.75 1.63
N HIS A 129 -3.66 -5.58 0.40
CA HIS A 129 -4.40 -4.37 0.02
C HIS A 129 -5.84 -4.37 0.57
N LEU A 130 -6.48 -5.54 0.69
CA LEU A 130 -7.75 -5.65 1.40
C LEU A 130 -7.58 -5.29 2.88
N LEU A 131 -6.49 -5.73 3.52
CA LEU A 131 -6.15 -5.35 4.89
C LEU A 131 -5.91 -3.84 5.01
N TYR A 132 -5.13 -3.25 4.12
CA TYR A 132 -4.94 -1.79 4.07
C TYR A 132 -6.28 -1.06 4.03
N GLY A 133 -7.15 -1.49 3.13
CA GLY A 133 -8.50 -0.98 3.00
C GLY A 133 -9.34 -1.16 4.27
N LEU A 134 -9.25 -2.32 4.92
CA LEU A 134 -9.92 -2.61 6.17
C LEU A 134 -9.48 -1.64 7.28
N VAL A 135 -8.17 -1.40 7.44
CA VAL A 135 -7.64 -0.44 8.42
C VAL A 135 -8.13 0.99 8.14
N LEU A 136 -8.23 1.38 6.87
CA LEU A 136 -8.84 2.65 6.46
C LEU A 136 -10.36 2.72 6.69
N GLY A 137 -11.04 1.58 6.69
CA GLY A 137 -12.49 1.46 6.94
C GLY A 137 -12.84 1.46 8.43
N GLU A 138 -12.23 0.55 9.20
CA GLU A 138 -12.65 0.17 10.56
C GLU A 138 -12.24 1.16 11.66
N ILE A 139 -11.07 1.80 11.56
CA ILE A 139 -10.66 2.87 12.50
C ILE A 139 -11.55 4.14 12.34
N ARG A 140 -12.61 4.09 11.52
CA ARG A 140 -13.68 5.12 11.45
C ARG A 140 -14.74 4.94 12.53
N ALA A 141 -14.81 3.78 13.20
CA ALA A 141 -15.80 3.51 14.23
C ALA A 141 -15.49 4.27 15.54
N ARG A 142 -15.89 5.56 15.58
CA ARG A 142 -16.10 6.47 16.75
C ARG A 142 -14.88 7.29 17.22
N PRO A 143 -15.07 8.52 17.78
CA PRO A 143 -16.11 8.93 18.75
C PRO A 143 -17.43 9.41 18.14
N ARG A 144 -18.56 9.02 18.74
CA ARG A 144 -19.80 9.80 18.65
C ARG A 144 -19.70 10.85 19.76
N SER A 145 -19.64 12.12 19.39
CA SER A 145 -20.00 13.24 20.27
C SER A 145 -21.40 13.68 19.91
#